data_AF-A0A7Y2E3V5-F1
#
_entry.id   AF-A0A7Y2E3V5-F1
#
_cell.length_a   1.000
_cell.length_b   1.000
_cell.length_c   1.000
_cell.angle_alpha   90.00
_cell.angle_beta   90.00
_cell.angle_gamma   90.00
#
_symmetry.space_group_name_H-M   'P 1'
#
loop_
_entity.id
_entity.type
_entity.pdbx_description
1 polymer ?
#
loop_
_entity_poly.entity_id
_entity_poly.type
_entity_poly.pdbx_seq_one_letter_code
_entity_poly.pdbx_strand_id
1 'polypeptide(L)'
;PSVVQQIDVEEEELNLNFSFTQWMSQLNNIVGGSVPGTIVLVEAPTLLSGKQSSLQPEKTAQQEIIDHFIKANPRIERPKAEFYSAPDMAKRSIQDQGEIVTETLAKVYAEQGLSSKAIHIYEQLSLKYPQKSAYFAARIEEIRDSGSIK
;
A
#
# COMPACT_ATOMS: atom_id res chain seq x y z
N PRO A 1 -44.98 33.59 -20.41
CA PRO A 1 -44.47 32.22 -20.65
C PRO A 1 -43.00 32.17 -20.26
N SER A 2 -42.68 31.23 -19.37
CA SER A 2 -41.34 30.73 -19.03
C SER A 2 -40.43 31.63 -18.20
N VAL A 3 -40.67 31.53 -16.90
CA VAL A 3 -39.68 31.61 -15.81
C VAL A 3 -38.49 30.70 -16.15
N VAL A 4 -37.28 31.26 -16.13
CA VAL A 4 -36.04 30.49 -16.08
C VAL A 4 -35.47 30.70 -14.68
N GLN A 5 -35.70 29.73 -13.81
CA GLN A 5 -35.02 29.63 -12.53
C GLN A 5 -33.56 29.28 -12.82
N GLN A 6 -32.67 30.20 -12.46
CA GLN A 6 -31.25 29.92 -12.42
C GLN A 6 -31.02 29.00 -11.21
N ILE A 7 -30.60 27.78 -11.50
CA ILE A 7 -30.29 26.75 -10.53
C ILE A 7 -28.93 27.14 -9.94
N ASP A 8 -28.92 27.54 -8.66
CA ASP A 8 -27.69 27.69 -7.90
C ASP A 8 -27.01 26.32 -7.81
N VAL A 9 -25.93 26.15 -8.57
CA VAL A 9 -25.01 25.02 -8.41
C VAL A 9 -24.07 25.43 -7.28
N GLU A 10 -24.36 24.96 -6.07
CA GLU A 10 -23.43 25.04 -4.94
C GLU A 10 -22.15 24.28 -5.32
N GLU A 11 -21.07 25.03 -5.58
CA GLU A 11 -19.73 24.48 -5.60
C GLU A 11 -19.37 24.10 -4.17
N GLU A 12 -19.50 22.82 -3.84
CA GLU A 12 -18.86 22.23 -2.65
C GLU A 12 -17.35 22.40 -2.81
N GLU A 13 -16.80 23.44 -2.16
CA GLU A 13 -15.36 23.60 -2.02
C GLU A 13 -14.79 22.36 -1.34
N LEU A 14 -14.10 21.52 -2.12
CA LEU A 14 -13.31 20.42 -1.60
C LEU A 14 -12.22 21.00 -0.69
N ASN A 15 -12.49 20.94 0.61
CA ASN A 15 -11.65 21.48 1.66
C ASN A 15 -10.32 20.71 1.70
N LEU A 16 -9.32 21.23 0.98
CA LEU A 16 -7.95 20.71 0.88
C LEU A 16 -7.16 20.78 2.21
N ASN A 17 -7.80 21.13 3.33
CA ASN A 17 -7.24 21.13 4.67
C ASN A 17 -7.83 20.06 5.60
N PHE A 18 -8.32 18.94 5.05
CA PHE A 18 -8.75 17.83 5.89
C PHE A 18 -7.57 16.94 6.29
N SER A 19 -7.23 16.96 7.58
CA SER A 19 -6.16 16.11 8.12
C SER A 19 -6.59 14.64 8.19
N PHE A 20 -5.63 13.72 8.05
CA PHE A 20 -5.87 12.28 8.13
C PHE A 20 -6.54 11.83 9.45
N THR A 21 -6.23 12.49 10.56
CA THR A 21 -6.90 12.24 11.86
C THR A 21 -8.37 12.66 11.86
N GLN A 22 -8.67 13.71 11.11
CA GLN A 22 -10.01 14.22 10.89
C GLN A 22 -10.81 13.22 10.03
N TRP A 23 -10.17 12.62 9.03
CA TRP A 23 -10.75 11.56 8.18
C TRP A 23 -11.03 10.25 8.91
N MET A 24 -10.13 9.83 9.80
CA MET A 24 -10.38 8.66 10.66
C MET A 24 -11.57 8.86 11.60
N SER A 25 -11.79 10.08 12.10
CA SER A 25 -12.93 10.42 12.95
C SER A 25 -14.26 10.40 12.18
N GLN A 26 -14.25 10.82 10.91
CA GLN A 26 -15.43 10.82 10.03
C GLN A 26 -16.04 9.43 9.85
N LEU A 27 -15.21 8.38 9.79
CA LEU A 27 -15.66 7.00 9.58
C LEU A 27 -16.41 6.39 10.78
N ASN A 28 -16.08 6.82 12.00
CA ASN A 28 -16.76 6.34 13.21
C ASN A 28 -18.22 6.80 13.33
N ASN A 29 -18.62 7.84 12.58
CA ASN A 29 -19.97 8.39 12.66
C ASN A 29 -20.89 7.93 11.50
N ILE A 30 -20.32 7.37 10.42
CA ILE A 30 -21.09 6.87 9.27
C ILE A 30 -21.44 5.38 9.43
N VAL A 31 -20.68 4.65 10.24
CA VAL A 31 -20.97 3.25 10.56
C VAL A 31 -21.16 3.12 12.07
N GLY A 32 -22.43 3.16 12.49
CA GLY A 32 -22.85 2.44 13.69
C GLY A 32 -22.62 0.94 13.46
N GLY A 33 -21.39 0.48 13.68
CA GLY A 33 -20.97 -0.90 13.52
C GLY A 33 -19.72 -1.10 14.36
N SER A 34 -19.83 -1.82 15.47
CA SER A 34 -19.57 -3.26 15.46
C SER A 34 -18.14 -3.54 14.97
N VAL A 35 -17.27 -3.75 15.95
CA VAL A 35 -15.93 -4.32 15.79
C VAL A 35 -15.94 -5.48 14.77
N PRO A 36 -15.13 -5.43 13.70
CA PRO A 36 -14.93 -6.58 12.84
C PRO A 36 -14.02 -7.57 13.57
N GLY A 37 -14.60 -8.44 14.39
CA GLY A 37 -13.81 -9.43 15.13
C GLY A 37 -14.53 -10.30 16.16
N THR A 38 -15.83 -10.13 16.40
CA THR A 38 -16.56 -10.98 17.35
C THR A 38 -17.42 -12.00 16.59
N ILE A 39 -16.97 -13.26 16.56
CA ILE A 39 -17.86 -14.39 16.27
C ILE A 39 -18.85 -14.48 17.42
N VAL A 40 -20.08 -14.05 17.19
CA VAL A 40 -21.18 -14.36 18.11
C VAL A 40 -21.53 -15.82 17.90
N LEU A 41 -21.27 -16.66 18.91
CA LEU A 41 -21.72 -18.04 18.95
C LEU A 41 -23.25 -18.02 19.08
N VAL A 42 -23.97 -18.20 17.98
CA VAL A 42 -25.43 -18.37 18.01
C VAL A 42 -25.73 -19.86 18.05
N GLU A 43 -26.22 -20.30 19.19
CA GLU A 43 -26.57 -21.68 19.51
C GLU A 43 -27.70 -22.17 18.59
N ALA A 44 -27.49 -23.29 17.91
CA ALA A 44 -28.41 -23.83 16.91
C ALA A 44 -29.58 -24.57 17.58
N PRO A 45 -30.85 -24.32 17.19
CA PRO A 45 -31.93 -25.23 17.52
C PRO A 45 -31.80 -26.48 16.65
N THR A 46 -31.46 -27.59 17.29
CA THR A 46 -31.53 -28.93 16.72
C THR A 46 -33.00 -29.28 16.45
N LEU A 47 -33.34 -29.65 15.21
CA LEU A 47 -34.53 -30.44 14.94
C LEU A 47 -34.19 -31.61 14.01
N LEU A 48 -34.28 -32.79 14.61
CA LEU A 48 -34.19 -34.11 13.99
C LEU A 48 -35.50 -34.37 13.23
N SER A 49 -35.44 -34.62 11.92
CA SER A 49 -36.53 -35.33 11.23
C SER A 49 -36.12 -35.86 9.85
N GLY A 50 -36.34 -37.17 9.63
CA GLY A 50 -36.85 -37.65 8.35
C GLY A 50 -35.87 -38.26 7.34
N LYS A 51 -35.52 -39.53 7.58
CA LYS A 51 -35.58 -40.70 6.66
C LYS A 51 -35.36 -40.49 5.14
N GLN A 52 -34.38 -41.26 4.65
CA GLN A 52 -33.95 -41.51 3.27
C GLN A 52 -35.10 -41.66 2.24
N SER A 53 -34.98 -40.95 1.12
CA SER A 53 -35.62 -41.30 -0.16
C SER A 53 -34.68 -40.91 -1.31
N SER A 54 -34.33 -41.90 -2.12
CA SER A 54 -33.48 -41.83 -3.30
C SER A 54 -34.21 -41.16 -4.46
N LEU A 55 -33.94 -39.88 -4.69
CA LEU A 55 -34.26 -39.14 -5.91
C LEU A 55 -33.10 -38.16 -6.10
N GLN A 56 -32.26 -38.37 -7.11
CA GLN A 56 -31.21 -37.40 -7.45
C GLN A 56 -31.89 -36.26 -8.20
N PRO A 57 -32.04 -35.04 -7.62
CA PRO A 57 -32.31 -33.87 -8.44
C PRO A 57 -31.13 -33.70 -9.39
N GLU A 58 -31.38 -33.37 -10.65
CA GLU A 58 -30.32 -32.99 -11.57
C GLU A 58 -29.55 -31.82 -10.92
N LYS A 59 -28.28 -32.08 -10.57
CA LYS A 59 -27.48 -31.10 -9.85
C LYS A 59 -27.16 -29.98 -10.83
N THR A 60 -27.39 -28.73 -10.41
CA THR A 60 -26.98 -27.61 -11.23
C THR A 60 -25.46 -27.62 -11.35
N ALA A 61 -24.91 -27.13 -12.48
CA ALA A 61 -23.45 -27.07 -12.68
C ALA A 61 -22.71 -26.37 -11.52
N GLN A 62 -23.37 -25.42 -10.85
CA GLN A 62 -22.85 -24.74 -9.66
C GLN A 62 -22.73 -25.68 -8.45
N GLN A 63 -23.74 -26.53 -8.21
CA GLN A 63 -23.72 -27.51 -7.12
C GLN A 63 -22.62 -28.56 -7.34
N GLU A 64 -22.36 -28.96 -8.59
CA GLU A 64 -21.27 -29.87 -8.91
C GLU A 64 -19.90 -29.25 -8.64
N ILE A 65 -19.69 -27.98 -8.99
CA ILE A 65 -18.45 -27.25 -8.70
C ILE A 65 -18.25 -27.09 -7.19
N ILE A 66 -19.31 -26.77 -6.45
CA ILE A 66 -19.27 -26.65 -4.98
C ILE A 66 -18.95 -28.02 -4.36
N ASP A 67 -19.64 -29.08 -4.76
CA ASP A 67 -19.39 -30.45 -4.28
C ASP A 67 -17.96 -30.90 -4.60
N HIS A 68 -17.47 -30.57 -5.79
CA HIS A 68 -16.09 -30.83 -6.20
C HIS A 68 -15.10 -30.07 -5.32
N PHE A 69 -15.34 -28.79 -5.05
CA PHE A 69 -14.47 -27.95 -4.22
C PHE A 69 -14.42 -28.47 -2.78
N ILE A 70 -15.56 -28.81 -2.18
CA ILE A 70 -15.63 -29.36 -0.82
C ILE A 70 -14.92 -30.72 -0.73
N LYS A 71 -15.10 -31.60 -1.73
CA LYS A 71 -14.40 -32.90 -1.80
C LYS A 71 -12.91 -32.77 -2.07
N ALA A 72 -12.51 -31.82 -2.93
CA ALA A 72 -11.12 -31.59 -3.29
C ALA A 72 -10.31 -31.03 -2.12
N ASN A 73 -10.97 -30.43 -1.11
CA ASN A 73 -10.35 -29.78 0.05
C ASN A 73 -9.06 -29.04 -0.32
N PRO A 74 -9.13 -28.10 -1.29
CA PRO A 74 -7.94 -27.52 -1.87
C PRO A 74 -7.20 -26.73 -0.81
N ARG A 75 -6.03 -27.24 -0.42
CA ARG A 75 -5.16 -26.62 0.57
C ARG A 75 -4.12 -25.80 -0.16
N ILE A 76 -4.14 -24.48 0.03
CA ILE A 76 -3.08 -23.61 -0.45
C ILE A 76 -1.85 -23.88 0.42
N GLU A 77 -0.86 -24.57 -0.14
CA GLU A 77 0.42 -24.75 0.53
C GLU A 77 1.08 -23.38 0.67
N ARG A 78 1.45 -23.02 1.90
CA ARG A 78 2.24 -21.83 2.13
C ARG A 78 3.62 -22.09 1.50
N PRO A 79 4.17 -21.16 0.69
CA PRO A 79 5.54 -21.28 0.26
C PRO A 79 6.42 -21.49 1.49
N LYS A 80 7.36 -22.43 1.43
CA LYS A 80 8.31 -22.66 2.51
C LYS A 80 9.02 -21.33 2.77
N ALA A 81 8.85 -20.79 3.98
CA ALA A 81 9.60 -19.62 4.40
C ALA A 81 11.08 -19.93 4.24
N GLU A 82 11.81 -19.09 3.50
CA GLU A 82 13.27 -19.13 3.55
C GLU A 82 13.70 -19.04 5.01
N PHE A 83 14.80 -19.71 5.37
CA PHE A 83 15.29 -19.71 6.74
C PHE A 83 15.50 -18.26 7.19
N TYR A 84 14.68 -17.80 8.14
CA TYR A 84 14.72 -16.42 8.58
C TYR A 84 16.08 -16.15 9.23
N SER A 85 16.89 -15.35 8.55
CA SER A 85 18.18 -14.89 9.02
C SER A 85 18.06 -13.39 9.30
N ALA A 86 17.89 -13.05 10.57
CA ALA A 86 17.89 -11.66 11.04
C ALA A 86 19.07 -10.82 10.48
N PRO A 87 20.34 -11.31 10.46
CA PRO A 87 21.44 -10.53 9.91
C PRO A 87 21.34 -10.31 8.40
N ASP A 88 20.81 -11.26 7.63
CA ASP A 88 20.68 -11.10 6.18
C ASP A 88 19.52 -10.17 5.82
N MET A 89 18.42 -10.21 6.58
CA MET A 89 17.32 -9.26 6.44
C MET A 89 17.76 -7.83 6.80
N ALA A 90 18.56 -7.67 7.86
CA ALA A 90 19.12 -6.37 8.23
C ALA A 90 20.01 -5.79 7.11
N LYS A 91 20.87 -6.62 6.49
CA LYS A 91 21.69 -6.19 5.34
C LYS A 91 20.84 -5.72 4.17
N ARG A 92 19.81 -6.49 3.79
CA ARG A 92 18.89 -6.13 2.70
C ARG A 92 18.14 -4.84 2.99
N SER A 93 17.75 -4.60 4.25
CA SER A 93 17.06 -3.37 4.65
C SER A 93 17.93 -2.12 4.57
N ILE A 94 19.26 -2.25 4.66
CA ILE A 94 20.21 -1.12 4.56
C ILE A 94 20.60 -0.87 3.10
N GLN A 95 20.40 -1.86 2.22
CA GLN A 95 20.75 -1.75 0.82
C GLN A 95 19.75 -0.87 0.08
N ASP A 96 20.22 0.31 -0.30
CA ASP A 96 19.49 1.18 -1.23
C ASP A 96 19.57 0.60 -2.65
N GLN A 97 18.43 0.51 -3.32
CA GLN A 97 18.31 -0.02 -4.68
C GLN A 97 18.63 1.06 -5.75
N GLY A 98 18.82 2.32 -5.35
CA GLY A 98 19.24 3.41 -6.23
C GLY A 98 18.19 3.86 -7.24
N GLU A 99 16.95 3.36 -7.13
CA GLU A 99 15.84 3.70 -8.03
C GLU A 99 15.30 5.11 -7.77
N ILE A 100 15.38 5.58 -6.51
CA ILE A 100 14.89 6.89 -6.11
C ILE A 100 16.01 7.91 -6.19
N VAL A 101 15.87 8.86 -7.11
CA VAL A 101 16.84 9.95 -7.32
C VAL A 101 16.13 11.28 -7.07
N THR A 102 16.44 11.93 -5.95
CA THR A 102 15.89 13.25 -5.58
C THR A 102 16.96 14.13 -4.94
N GLU A 103 16.79 15.46 -5.07
CA GLU A 103 17.71 16.44 -4.51
C GLU A 103 17.81 16.32 -2.98
N THR A 104 16.67 16.16 -2.30
CA THR A 104 16.60 15.99 -0.85
C THR A 104 17.40 14.77 -0.40
N LEU A 105 17.30 13.65 -1.12
CA LEU A 105 18.06 12.44 -0.80
C LEU A 105 19.56 12.65 -0.95
N ALA A 106 19.99 13.32 -2.02
CA ALA A 106 21.41 13.67 -2.22
C ALA A 106 21.94 14.54 -1.07
N LYS A 107 21.14 15.53 -0.62
CA LYS A 107 21.47 16.38 0.52
C LYS A 107 21.63 15.57 1.81
N VAL A 108 20.68 14.69 2.12
CA VAL A 108 20.75 13.82 3.31
C VAL A 108 22.00 12.93 3.27
N TYR A 109 22.36 12.37 2.11
CA TYR A 109 23.60 11.60 2.00
C TYR A 109 24.86 12.42 2.20
N ALA A 110 24.91 13.67 1.72
CA ALA A 110 26.02 14.56 1.98
C ALA A 110 26.16 14.89 3.47
N GLU A 111 25.05 15.17 4.15
CA GLU A 111 25.01 15.44 5.60
C GLU A 111 25.46 14.23 6.44
N GLN A 112 25.13 13.02 5.97
CA GLN A 112 25.60 11.77 6.58
C GLN A 112 27.08 11.45 6.29
N GLY A 113 27.77 12.27 5.50
CA GLY A 113 29.16 12.03 5.07
C GLY A 113 29.32 10.96 3.98
N LEU A 114 28.22 10.52 3.37
CA LEU A 114 28.21 9.55 2.28
C LEU A 114 28.42 10.25 0.92
N SER A 115 29.56 10.94 0.77
CA SER A 115 29.85 11.81 -0.38
C SER A 115 29.71 11.10 -1.73
N SER A 116 30.20 9.85 -1.85
CA SER A 116 30.11 9.10 -3.11
C SER A 116 28.66 8.87 -3.57
N LYS A 117 27.75 8.58 -2.63
CA LYS A 117 26.33 8.40 -2.94
C LYS A 117 25.66 9.73 -3.31
N ALA A 118 25.98 10.79 -2.56
CA ALA A 118 25.45 12.12 -2.83
C ALA A 118 25.85 12.61 -4.23
N ILE A 119 27.12 12.47 -4.60
CA ILE A 119 27.65 12.84 -5.91
C ILE A 119 26.92 12.06 -7.02
N HIS A 120 26.78 10.75 -6.86
CA HIS A 120 26.09 9.92 -7.85
C HIS A 120 24.65 10.36 -8.10
N ILE A 121 23.90 10.69 -7.05
CA ILE A 121 22.53 11.20 -7.21
C ILE A 121 22.52 12.56 -7.90
N TYR A 122 23.44 13.48 -7.58
CA TYR A 122 23.52 14.77 -8.29
C TYR A 122 23.90 14.63 -9.77
N GLU A 123 24.75 13.65 -10.13
CA GLU A 123 25.07 13.32 -11.51
C GLU A 123 23.82 12.80 -12.25
N GLN A 124 23.08 11.87 -11.65
CA GLN A 124 21.81 11.37 -12.19
C GLN A 124 20.78 12.52 -12.38
N LEU A 125 20.67 13.42 -11.40
CA LEU A 125 19.79 14.60 -11.49
C LEU A 125 20.21 15.56 -12.60
N SER A 126 21.51 15.71 -12.85
CA SER A 126 22.03 16.55 -13.95
C SER A 126 21.60 16.02 -15.31
N LEU A 127 21.59 14.69 -15.48
CA LEU A 127 21.11 14.05 -16.70
C LEU A 127 19.59 14.17 -16.86
N LYS A 128 18.84 14.08 -15.76
CA LYS A 128 17.38 14.16 -15.77
C LYS A 128 16.86 15.59 -15.93
N TYR A 129 17.57 16.58 -15.40
CA TYR A 129 17.18 17.98 -15.37
C TYR A 129 18.34 18.89 -15.85
N PRO A 130 18.65 18.88 -17.16
CA PRO A 130 19.79 19.59 -17.72
C PRO A 130 19.74 21.11 -17.47
N GLN A 131 18.55 21.69 -17.35
CA GLN A 131 18.35 23.10 -17.02
C GLN A 131 18.92 23.50 -15.64
N LYS A 132 19.07 22.54 -14.73
CA LYS A 132 19.68 22.73 -13.40
C LYS A 132 21.10 22.17 -13.32
N SER A 133 21.71 21.76 -14.44
CA SER A 133 23.02 21.09 -14.44
C SER A 133 24.12 21.91 -13.75
N ALA A 134 24.17 23.23 -13.97
CA ALA A 134 25.14 24.10 -13.31
C ALA A 134 24.99 24.11 -11.77
N TYR A 135 23.75 24.08 -11.27
CA TYR A 135 23.47 24.01 -9.84
C TYR A 135 23.96 22.70 -9.24
N PHE A 136 23.67 21.57 -9.88
CA PHE A 136 24.13 20.26 -9.40
C PHE A 136 25.65 20.12 -9.47
N ALA A 137 26.28 20.68 -10.51
CA ALA A 137 27.74 20.72 -10.63
C ALA A 137 28.38 21.48 -9.45
N ALA A 138 27.87 22.66 -9.12
CA ALA A 138 28.34 23.42 -7.95
C ALA A 138 28.20 22.62 -6.65
N ARG A 139 27.07 21.92 -6.47
CA ARG A 139 26.86 21.09 -5.28
C ARG A 139 27.80 19.89 -5.19
N ILE A 140 28.17 19.30 -6.33
CA ILE A 140 29.17 18.24 -6.40
C ILE A 140 30.55 18.75 -5.98
N GLU A 141 30.95 19.95 -6.43
CA GLU A 141 32.22 20.56 -6.02
C GLU A 141 32.27 20.83 -4.52
N GLU A 142 31.22 21.45 -3.95
CA GLU A 142 31.12 21.67 -2.51
C GLU A 142 31.30 20.36 -1.70
N ILE A 143 30.68 19.27 -2.17
CA ILE A 143 30.80 17.96 -1.51
C ILE A 143 32.23 17.40 -1.64
N ARG A 144 32.88 17.55 -2.79
CA ARG A 144 34.27 17.11 -3.00
C ARG A 144 35.26 17.87 -2.12
N ASP A 145 35.07 19.16 -2.00
CA ASP A 145 35.91 20.03 -1.16
C ASP A 145 35.73 19.68 0.31
N SER A 146 34.47 19.56 0.77
CA SER A 146 34.17 19.21 2.17
C SER A 146 34.68 17.82 2.56
N GLY A 147 34.69 16.85 1.64
CA GLY A 147 35.23 15.52 1.87
C GLY A 147 36.75 15.45 1.87
N SER A 148 37.45 16.43 1.28
CA SER A 148 38.92 16.46 1.22
C SER A 148 39.58 17.09 2.44
N ILE A 149 38.80 17.71 3.35
CA ILE A 149 39.30 18.48 4.49
C ILE A 149 39.28 17.67 5.81
N LYS A 150 38.87 16.40 5.80
CA LYS A 150 38.85 15.54 7.01
C LYS A 150 40.00 14.56 7.11
#